data_AF-A0A1R2BMK4-F1
#
_entry.id   AF-A0A1R2BMK4-F1
#
_cell.length_a   1.000
_cell.length_b   1.000
_cell.length_c   1.000
_cell.angle_alpha   90.00
_cell.angle_beta   90.00
_cell.angle_gamma   90.00
#
_symmetry.space_group_name_H-M   'P 1'
#
loop_
_entity.id
_entity.type
_entity.pdbx_description
1 polymer ?
#
loop_
_entity_poly.entity_id
_entity_poly.type
_entity_poly.pdbx_seq_one_letter_code
_entity_poly.pdbx_strand_id
1 'polypeptide(L)'
;MDTCESSLQTLIEMGYDREEALEALQATNGNLEMAIELIAESSEEPEERYKLVYLVRTDLSMGTGKIAAQVGHATLGAYKQCPKSILDKWEESGQAKIVLQIDSLDQLLTLEECAKSIGLLTHHVQDAGHTQVDPGTITVSAIGPDIESKINQVTGSLKLFR
;
A
#
# COMPACT_ATOMS: atom_id res chain seq x y z
N MET A 1 4.32 -28.36 -40.69
CA MET A 1 3.59 -27.95 -39.47
C MET A 1 4.10 -26.57 -39.12
N ASP A 2 3.20 -25.60 -38.98
CA ASP A 2 3.56 -24.23 -38.61
C ASP A 2 4.31 -24.27 -37.28
N THR A 3 5.50 -23.67 -37.24
CA THR A 3 6.34 -23.63 -36.04
C THR A 3 5.59 -23.00 -34.87
N CYS A 4 4.77 -21.99 -35.14
CA CYS A 4 3.93 -21.31 -34.15
C CYS A 4 2.83 -22.22 -33.56
N GLU A 5 2.22 -23.07 -34.39
CA GLU A 5 1.17 -24.00 -33.96
C GLU A 5 1.74 -25.11 -33.07
N SER A 6 2.96 -25.57 -33.39
CA SER A 6 3.71 -26.52 -32.55
C SER A 6 4.10 -25.90 -31.20
N SER A 7 4.59 -24.66 -31.19
CA SER A 7 4.95 -23.96 -29.95
C SER A 7 3.76 -23.71 -29.05
N LEU A 8 2.61 -23.35 -29.61
CA LEU A 8 1.37 -23.16 -28.86
C LEU A 8 0.91 -24.46 -28.19
N GLN A 9 0.96 -25.57 -28.93
CA GLN A 9 0.60 -26.87 -28.38
C GLN A 9 1.51 -27.26 -27.21
N THR A 10 2.82 -26.98 -27.30
CA THR A 10 3.77 -27.23 -26.20
C THR A 10 3.43 -26.42 -24.95
N LEU A 11 3.09 -25.14 -25.07
CA LEU A 11 2.72 -24.30 -23.93
C LEU A 11 1.44 -24.79 -23.24
N ILE A 12 0.44 -25.21 -24.01
CA ILE A 12 -0.80 -25.78 -23.47
C ILE A 12 -0.52 -27.10 -22.76
N GLU A 13 0.36 -27.94 -23.30
CA GLU A 13 0.79 -29.20 -22.65
C GLU A 13 1.58 -28.96 -21.35
N MET A 14 2.31 -27.85 -21.26
CA MET A 14 2.97 -27.39 -20.04
C MET A 14 1.98 -26.85 -18.98
N GLY A 15 0.70 -26.68 -19.35
CA GLY A 15 -0.36 -26.26 -18.44
C GLY A 15 -0.67 -24.76 -18.46
N TYR A 16 -0.08 -24.00 -19.38
CA TYR A 16 -0.41 -22.58 -19.56
C TYR A 16 -1.76 -22.41 -20.27
N ASP A 17 -2.47 -21.33 -19.94
CA ASP A 17 -3.71 -21.00 -20.62
C ASP A 17 -3.45 -20.72 -22.11
N ARG A 18 -4.40 -21.08 -22.97
CA ARG A 18 -4.24 -20.94 -24.43
C ARG A 18 -4.13 -19.47 -24.85
N GLU A 19 -4.86 -18.57 -24.20
CA GLU A 19 -4.86 -17.15 -24.50
C GLU A 19 -3.52 -16.53 -24.08
N GLU A 20 -3.05 -16.81 -22.87
CA GLU A 20 -1.72 -16.39 -22.38
C GLU A 20 -0.58 -16.93 -23.28
N ALA A 21 -0.65 -18.20 -23.66
CA ALA A 21 0.32 -18.83 -24.54
C ALA A 21 0.36 -18.20 -25.94
N LEU A 22 -0.81 -17.83 -26.48
CA LEU A 22 -0.91 -17.14 -27.77
C LEU A 22 -0.33 -15.73 -27.70
N GLU A 23 -0.68 -14.96 -26.65
CA GLU A 23 -0.17 -13.60 -26.46
C GLU A 23 1.36 -13.60 -26.31
N ALA A 24 1.89 -14.52 -25.52
CA ALA A 24 3.33 -14.63 -25.33
C ALA A 24 4.07 -15.03 -26.61
N LEU A 25 3.55 -16.01 -27.36
CA LEU A 25 4.13 -16.37 -28.65
C LEU A 25 4.03 -15.23 -29.68
N GLN A 26 2.96 -14.43 -29.66
CA GLN A 26 2.87 -13.25 -30.51
C GLN A 26 3.90 -12.19 -30.12
N ALA A 27 4.06 -11.92 -28.82
CA ALA A 27 5.03 -10.96 -28.30
C ALA A 27 6.49 -11.36 -28.58
N THR A 28 6.78 -12.65 -28.67
CA THR A 28 8.14 -13.19 -28.88
C THR A 28 8.39 -13.65 -30.32
N ASN A 29 7.52 -13.30 -31.27
CA ASN A 29 7.59 -13.71 -32.67
C ASN A 29 7.71 -15.25 -32.85
N GLY A 30 7.00 -16.00 -32.01
CA GLY A 30 6.95 -17.47 -32.02
C GLY A 30 8.15 -18.14 -31.34
N ASN A 31 8.98 -17.39 -30.62
CA ASN A 31 10.07 -17.98 -29.84
C ASN A 31 9.50 -18.61 -28.56
N LEU A 32 9.48 -19.93 -28.52
CA LEU A 32 8.95 -20.72 -27.40
C LEU A 32 9.68 -20.46 -26.09
N GLU A 33 11.02 -20.36 -26.11
CA GLU A 33 11.82 -20.20 -24.89
C GLU A 33 11.55 -18.84 -24.24
N MET A 34 11.51 -17.79 -25.06
CA MET A 34 11.11 -16.45 -24.60
C MET A 34 9.65 -16.39 -24.19
N ALA A 35 8.75 -17.14 -24.84
CA ALA A 35 7.34 -17.17 -24.48
C ALA A 35 7.13 -17.84 -23.11
N ILE A 36 7.89 -18.89 -22.79
CA ILE A 36 7.89 -19.53 -21.47
C ILE A 36 8.34 -18.53 -20.39
N GLU A 37 9.44 -17.81 -20.63
CA GLU A 37 9.92 -16.78 -19.70
C GLU A 37 8.87 -15.67 -19.50
N LEU A 38 8.27 -15.18 -20.59
CA LEU A 38 7.26 -14.11 -20.53
C LEU A 38 6.01 -14.56 -19.76
N ILE A 39 5.52 -15.78 -19.98
CA ILE A 39 4.36 -16.31 -19.27
C ILE A 39 4.71 -16.54 -17.79
N ALA A 40 5.87 -17.10 -17.51
CA ALA A 40 6.35 -17.31 -16.15
C ALA A 40 6.46 -15.99 -15.37
N GLU A 41 7.03 -14.93 -15.98
CA GLU A 41 7.09 -13.58 -15.40
C GLU A 41 5.71 -12.95 -15.23
N SER A 42 4.78 -13.16 -16.18
CA SER A 42 3.41 -12.64 -16.09
C SER A 42 2.52 -13.38 -15.09
N SER A 43 2.90 -14.61 -14.72
CA SER A 43 2.22 -15.47 -13.75
C SER A 43 2.65 -15.19 -12.30
N GLU A 44 3.66 -14.35 -12.08
CA GLU A 44 3.97 -13.85 -10.75
C GLU A 44 2.85 -12.89 -10.31
N GLU A 45 2.00 -13.35 -9.38
CA GLU A 45 1.09 -12.48 -8.63
C GLU A 45 1.86 -11.24 -8.18
N PRO A 46 1.37 -10.02 -8.48
CA PRO A 46 2.11 -8.80 -8.19
C PRO A 46 2.47 -8.79 -6.70
N GLU A 47 3.77 -8.60 -6.40
CA GLU A 47 4.25 -8.62 -5.02
C GLU A 47 3.32 -7.80 -4.12
N GLU A 48 2.74 -8.46 -3.12
CA GLU A 48 1.79 -7.86 -2.21
C GLU A 48 2.52 -6.78 -1.38
N ARG A 49 2.40 -5.52 -1.80
CA ARG A 49 3.11 -4.40 -1.17
C ARG A 49 2.48 -4.04 0.18
N TYR A 50 3.31 -3.68 1.15
CA TYR A 50 2.89 -3.21 2.46
C TYR A 50 3.23 -1.72 2.63
N LYS A 51 2.36 -0.98 3.33
CA LYS A 51 2.62 0.44 3.62
C LYS A 51 2.02 0.88 4.94
N LEU A 52 2.50 2.02 5.42
CA LEU A 52 1.93 2.78 6.54
C LEU A 52 1.52 4.17 6.01
N VAL A 53 0.29 4.56 6.26
CA VAL A 53 -0.26 5.85 5.82
C VAL A 53 -0.47 6.78 7.02
N TYR A 54 -0.19 8.07 6.85
CA TYR A 54 -0.45 9.10 7.85
C TYR A 54 -1.47 10.10 7.31
N LEU A 55 -2.52 10.35 8.07
CA LEU A 55 -3.51 11.39 7.82
C LEU A 55 -3.13 12.62 8.62
N VAL A 56 -2.65 13.67 7.95
CA VAL A 56 -2.24 14.93 8.58
C VAL A 56 -3.34 15.97 8.42
N ARG A 57 -3.78 16.52 9.54
CA ARG A 57 -4.74 17.64 9.59
C ARG A 57 -4.08 18.95 9.14
N THR A 58 -4.41 19.40 7.93
CA THR A 58 -3.90 20.67 7.37
C THR A 58 -4.64 21.88 7.91
N ASP A 59 -5.86 21.72 8.43
CA ASP A 59 -6.64 22.78 9.06
C ASP A 59 -5.96 23.35 10.31
N LEU A 60 -5.10 22.56 10.97
CA LEU A 60 -4.32 22.98 12.13
C LEU A 60 -3.12 23.87 11.78
N SER A 61 -2.83 24.11 10.50
CA SER A 61 -1.73 24.97 10.03
C SER A 61 -0.38 24.69 10.70
N MET A 62 -0.10 23.41 11.00
CA MET A 62 1.11 23.02 11.71
C MET A 62 2.36 23.28 10.87
N GLY A 63 3.43 23.77 11.50
CA GLY A 63 4.74 23.89 10.84
C GLY A 63 5.34 22.52 10.49
N THR A 64 6.17 22.47 9.44
CA THR A 64 6.79 21.24 8.91
C THR A 64 7.52 20.42 9.97
N GLY A 65 8.28 21.07 10.86
CA GLY A 65 8.98 20.39 11.95
C GLY A 65 8.04 19.71 12.95
N LYS A 66 6.90 20.35 13.26
CA LYS A 66 5.88 19.77 14.13
C LYS A 66 5.23 18.56 13.45
N ILE A 67 4.87 18.69 12.17
CA ILE A 67 4.29 17.58 11.40
C ILE A 67 5.23 16.38 11.37
N ALA A 68 6.53 16.59 11.10
CA ALA A 68 7.53 15.52 11.12
C ALA A 68 7.61 14.81 12.47
N ALA A 69 7.60 15.56 13.58
CA ALA A 69 7.58 14.99 14.92
C ALA A 69 6.30 14.17 15.19
N GLN A 70 5.13 14.70 14.82
CA GLN A 70 3.84 14.02 15.00
C GLN A 70 3.75 12.74 14.16
N VAL A 71 4.23 12.75 12.92
CA VAL A 71 4.36 11.54 12.07
C VAL A 71 5.31 10.52 12.71
N GLY A 72 6.43 10.98 13.29
CA GLY A 72 7.34 10.12 14.05
C GLY A 72 6.66 9.43 15.24
N HIS A 73 5.90 10.19 16.04
CA HIS A 73 5.11 9.64 17.15
C HIS A 73 4.06 8.63 16.66
N ALA A 74 3.33 8.97 15.60
CA ALA A 74 2.31 8.11 15.02
C ALA A 74 2.91 6.78 14.53
N THR A 75 4.10 6.85 13.90
CA THR A 75 4.86 5.68 13.44
C THR A 75 5.18 4.75 14.60
N LEU A 76 5.75 5.27 15.68
CA LEU A 76 6.13 4.46 16.84
C LEU A 76 4.91 3.83 17.52
N GLY A 77 3.81 4.56 17.60
CA GLY A 77 2.56 4.04 18.15
C GLY A 77 1.97 2.91 17.29
N ALA A 78 1.91 3.10 15.97
CA ALA A 78 1.48 2.06 15.04
C ALA A 78 2.40 0.83 15.09
N TYR A 79 3.72 1.04 15.08
CA TYR A 79 4.72 -0.03 15.17
C TYR A 79 4.52 -0.92 16.40
N LYS A 80 4.32 -0.32 17.58
CA LYS A 80 4.13 -1.05 18.84
C LYS A 80 2.83 -1.86 18.92
N GLN A 81 1.82 -1.46 18.17
CA GLN A 81 0.49 -2.11 18.16
C GLN A 81 0.33 -3.09 17.00
N CYS A 82 1.22 -3.05 16.00
CA CYS A 82 1.14 -3.88 14.81
C CYS A 82 1.42 -5.36 15.13
N PRO A 83 0.61 -6.32 14.62
CA PRO A 83 0.93 -7.73 14.70
C PRO A 83 2.28 -8.03 14.04
N LYS A 84 3.11 -8.85 14.69
CA LYS A 84 4.46 -9.18 14.21
C LYS A 84 4.48 -9.73 12.77
N SER A 85 3.48 -10.53 12.39
CA SER A 85 3.38 -11.10 11.03
C SER A 85 3.18 -10.06 9.92
N ILE A 86 2.51 -8.94 10.21
CA ILE A 86 2.33 -7.84 9.27
C ILE A 86 3.54 -6.91 9.31
N LEU A 87 4.09 -6.72 10.52
CA LEU A 87 5.25 -5.88 10.72
C LEU A 87 6.48 -6.43 9.99
N ASP A 88 6.76 -7.73 10.11
CA ASP A 88 7.89 -8.38 9.45
C ASP A 88 7.81 -8.19 7.92
N LYS A 89 6.62 -8.38 7.33
CA LYS A 89 6.41 -8.14 5.89
C LYS A 89 6.62 -6.68 5.48
N TRP A 90 6.13 -5.73 6.27
CA TRP A 90 6.36 -4.31 6.01
C TRP A 90 7.84 -3.92 6.17
N GLU A 91 8.55 -4.53 7.11
CA GLU A 91 9.99 -4.36 7.29
C GLU A 91 10.79 -4.89 6.09
N GLU A 92 10.43 -6.06 5.60
CA GLU A 92 11.01 -6.68 4.40
C GLU A 92 10.67 -5.90 3.12
N SER A 93 9.50 -5.26 3.05
CA SER A 93 9.05 -4.46 1.91
C SER A 93 9.56 -2.99 1.92
N GLY A 94 10.66 -2.71 2.62
CA GLY A 94 11.29 -1.38 2.65
C GLY A 94 10.53 -0.33 3.47
N GLN A 95 9.52 -0.74 4.26
CA GLN A 95 8.85 0.09 5.26
C GLN A 95 8.22 1.37 4.69
N ALA A 96 7.49 1.25 3.58
CA ALA A 96 6.88 2.39 2.89
C ALA A 96 5.99 3.23 3.82
N LYS A 97 6.16 4.55 3.77
CA LYS A 97 5.52 5.56 4.62
C LYS A 97 4.95 6.67 3.74
N ILE A 98 3.63 6.82 3.71
CA ILE A 98 2.94 7.78 2.83
C ILE A 98 2.18 8.80 3.67
N VAL A 99 2.48 10.08 3.49
CA VAL A 99 1.80 11.17 4.20
C VAL A 99 0.71 11.75 3.31
N LEU A 100 -0.53 11.73 3.79
CA LEU A 100 -1.73 12.23 3.12
C LEU A 100 -2.30 13.41 3.91
N GLN A 101 -2.95 14.33 3.20
CA GLN A 101 -3.60 15.49 3.80
C GLN A 101 -5.11 15.27 3.95
N ILE A 102 -5.63 15.74 5.08
CA ILE A 102 -7.05 15.83 5.41
C ILE A 102 -7.34 17.21 6.00
N ASP A 103 -8.58 17.67 5.90
CA ASP A 103 -8.95 19.07 6.20
C ASP A 103 -9.77 19.25 7.47
N SER A 104 -10.04 18.17 8.22
CA SER A 104 -10.88 18.24 9.42
C SER A 104 -10.69 17.03 10.35
N LEU A 105 -11.07 17.23 11.62
CA LEU A 105 -11.16 16.14 12.60
C LEU A 105 -12.23 15.11 12.21
N ASP A 106 -13.38 15.56 11.72
CA ASP A 106 -14.49 14.68 11.34
C ASP A 106 -14.08 13.72 10.22
N GLN A 107 -13.33 14.23 9.22
CA GLN A 107 -12.76 13.39 8.17
C GLN A 107 -11.77 12.36 8.73
N LEU A 108 -10.90 12.76 9.68
CA LEU A 108 -9.96 11.86 10.35
C LEU A 108 -10.71 10.71 11.04
N LEU A 109 -11.70 11.03 11.86
CA LEU A 109 -12.45 10.06 12.65
C LEU A 109 -13.25 9.11 11.75
N THR A 110 -13.87 9.64 10.67
CA THR A 110 -14.58 8.83 9.68
C THR A 110 -13.65 7.83 9.01
N LEU A 111 -12.46 8.26 8.59
CA LEU A 111 -11.48 7.37 7.95
C LEU A 111 -10.94 6.32 8.94
N GLU A 112 -10.75 6.67 10.20
CA GLU A 112 -10.38 5.69 11.24
C GLU A 112 -11.47 4.63 11.44
N GLU A 113 -12.74 5.04 11.48
CA GLU A 113 -13.86 4.10 11.62
C GLU A 113 -13.95 3.16 10.41
N CYS A 114 -13.82 3.69 9.19
CA CYS A 114 -13.73 2.89 7.97
C CYS A 114 -12.56 1.90 8.03
N ALA A 115 -11.38 2.35 8.44
CA ALA A 115 -10.21 1.49 8.59
C ALA A 115 -10.43 0.38 9.63
N LYS A 116 -10.91 0.72 10.82
CA LYS A 116 -11.24 -0.26 11.88
C LYS A 116 -12.28 -1.28 11.40
N SER A 117 -13.27 -0.86 10.62
CA SER A 117 -14.34 -1.75 10.12
C SER A 117 -13.83 -2.86 9.19
N ILE A 118 -12.72 -2.63 8.49
CA ILE A 118 -12.06 -3.64 7.64
C ILE A 118 -10.83 -4.27 8.33
N GLY A 119 -10.68 -4.06 9.64
CA GLY A 119 -9.61 -4.64 10.44
C GLY A 119 -8.22 -4.07 10.16
N LEU A 120 -8.12 -2.79 9.78
CA LEU A 120 -6.86 -2.06 9.75
C LEU A 120 -6.53 -1.51 11.14
N LEU A 121 -5.25 -1.57 11.51
CA LEU A 121 -4.74 -0.86 12.67
C LEU A 121 -4.81 0.65 12.43
N THR A 122 -5.26 1.40 13.44
CA THR A 122 -5.22 2.86 13.45
C THR A 122 -4.57 3.37 14.73
N HIS A 123 -3.80 4.44 14.66
CA HIS A 123 -3.26 5.10 15.85
C HIS A 123 -3.12 6.60 15.64
N HIS A 124 -3.84 7.40 16.42
CA HIS A 124 -3.70 8.85 16.38
C HIS A 124 -2.83 9.42 17.50
N VAL A 125 -2.22 10.56 17.20
CA VAL A 125 -1.42 11.34 18.12
C VAL A 125 -2.22 12.56 18.57
N GLN A 126 -2.17 12.82 19.86
CA GLN A 126 -2.71 14.03 20.48
C GLN A 126 -1.55 14.94 20.87
N ASP A 127 -1.68 16.24 20.61
CA ASP A 127 -0.69 17.21 21.08
C ASP A 127 -0.76 17.31 22.61
N ALA A 128 0.36 17.08 23.28
CA ALA A 128 0.47 17.17 24.74
C ALA A 128 0.46 18.61 25.27
N GLY A 129 0.35 19.63 24.38
CA GLY A 129 0.20 21.02 24.79
C GLY A 129 1.50 21.80 24.87
N HIS A 130 2.54 21.40 24.13
CA HIS A 130 3.84 22.10 24.12
C HIS A 130 4.03 23.01 22.89
N THR A 131 3.00 23.20 22.06
CA THR A 131 3.11 23.95 20.79
C THR A 131 1.77 24.62 20.37
N GLN A 132 1.72 25.11 19.12
CA GLN A 132 0.73 26.01 18.52
C GLN A 132 -0.75 25.55 18.44
N VAL A 133 -1.13 24.39 18.98
CA VAL A 133 -2.55 23.96 19.06
C VAL A 133 -2.93 23.56 20.48
N ASP A 134 -4.23 23.60 20.78
CA ASP A 134 -4.72 23.32 22.13
C ASP A 134 -4.36 21.90 22.60
N PRO A 135 -4.01 21.72 23.89
CA PRO A 135 -3.72 20.40 24.45
C PRO A 135 -4.86 19.40 24.20
N GLY A 136 -4.52 18.17 23.84
CA GLY A 136 -5.50 17.11 23.53
C GLY A 136 -6.01 17.12 22.09
N THR A 137 -5.60 18.07 21.26
CA THR A 137 -5.95 18.11 19.84
C THR A 137 -5.35 16.92 19.11
N ILE A 138 -6.19 16.14 18.43
CA ILE A 138 -5.74 15.09 17.50
C ILE A 138 -5.14 15.76 16.26
N THR A 139 -3.88 15.47 15.96
CA THR A 139 -3.09 16.12 14.89
C THR A 139 -2.87 15.22 13.68
N VAL A 140 -2.49 13.97 13.92
CA VAL A 140 -2.11 12.99 12.90
C VAL A 140 -2.67 11.63 13.30
N SER A 141 -3.20 10.86 12.33
CA SER A 141 -3.55 9.45 12.52
C SER A 141 -2.76 8.55 11.57
N ALA A 142 -2.21 7.45 12.06
CA ALA A 142 -1.57 6.41 11.27
C ALA A 142 -2.58 5.30 10.96
N ILE A 143 -2.57 4.78 9.73
CA ILE A 143 -3.34 3.62 9.26
C ILE A 143 -2.38 2.56 8.72
N GLY A 144 -2.45 1.35 9.27
CA GLY A 144 -1.50 0.27 9.02
C GLY A 144 -0.37 0.20 10.06
N PRO A 145 0.77 -0.46 9.76
CA PRO A 145 1.10 -1.10 8.47
C PRO A 145 0.14 -2.22 8.08
N ASP A 146 -0.14 -2.37 6.78
CA ASP A 146 -0.92 -3.47 6.21
C ASP A 146 -0.72 -3.49 4.68
N ILE A 147 -1.37 -4.43 4.00
CA ILE A 147 -1.40 -4.58 2.56
C ILE A 147 -1.90 -3.28 1.90
N GLU A 148 -1.20 -2.84 0.86
CA GLU A 148 -1.47 -1.60 0.16
C GLU A 148 -2.90 -1.54 -0.39
N SER A 149 -3.38 -2.62 -0.99
CA SER A 149 -4.73 -2.71 -1.57
C SER A 149 -5.81 -2.51 -0.50
N LYS A 150 -5.64 -3.09 0.69
CA LYS A 150 -6.53 -2.93 1.84
C LYS A 150 -6.53 -1.50 2.37
N ILE A 151 -5.35 -0.87 2.51
CA ILE A 151 -5.24 0.53 2.93
C ILE A 151 -5.88 1.47 1.89
N ASN A 152 -5.70 1.18 0.60
CA ASN A 152 -6.26 1.99 -0.49
C ASN A 152 -7.80 2.01 -0.52
N GLN A 153 -8.48 1.00 0.02
CA GLN A 153 -9.94 1.03 0.18
C GLN A 153 -10.41 2.22 1.03
N VAL A 154 -9.56 2.70 1.94
CA VAL A 154 -9.86 3.83 2.84
C VAL A 154 -9.22 5.11 2.34
N THR A 155 -7.97 5.06 1.89
CA THR A 155 -7.16 6.28 1.68
C THR A 155 -6.86 6.59 0.22
N GLY A 156 -7.30 5.75 -0.73
CA GLY A 156 -6.89 5.82 -2.13
C GLY A 156 -7.31 7.11 -2.88
N SER A 157 -8.33 7.81 -2.39
CA SER A 157 -8.82 9.07 -2.96
C SER A 157 -8.16 10.32 -2.35
N LEU A 158 -7.38 10.16 -1.29
CA LEU A 158 -6.78 11.28 -0.57
C LEU A 158 -5.54 11.80 -1.31
N LYS A 159 -5.26 13.09 -1.11
CA LYS A 159 -4.11 13.75 -1.73
C LYS A 159 -2.86 13.57 -0.88
N LEU A 160 -1.71 13.48 -1.54
CA LEU A 160 -0.41 13.56 -0.87
C LEU A 160 -0.26 14.89 -0.14
N PHE A 161 0.33 14.85 1.06
CA PHE A 161 0.71 16.04 1.80
C PHE A 161 1.83 16.79 1.06
N ARG A 162 1.73 18.12 0.98
CA ARG A 162 2.69 19.00 0.29
C ARG A 162 3.16 20.12 1.21
#